data_AF-A0A919QJ68-F1
#
_entry.id   AF-A0A919QJ68-F1
#
_cell.length_a   1.000
_cell.length_b   1.000
_cell.length_c   1.000
_cell.angle_alpha   90.00
_cell.angle_beta   90.00
_cell.angle_gamma   90.00
#
_symmetry.space_group_name_H-M   'P 1'
#
loop_
_entity.id
_entity.type
_entity.pdbx_description
1 polymer ?
#
loop_
_entity_poly.entity_id
_entity_poly.type
_entity_poly.pdbx_seq_one_letter_code
_entity_poly.pdbx_strand_id
1 'polypeptide(L)'
;MESIPLAEGDLRWTFGQSVDLGAIREIVFRAQDQLGRLAEVLGASSGWVSSGLEFGIYPAMTIIDLRAWVESDNLDLPAFCVGVTPQESPDDGPRWDVDCDIAVRCYAQWDCGMHAVEELPTRSYDSPETAAAALLAAATWLLERGTAEPVDSWRRRDPGCASAP
;
A
#
# COMPACT_ATOMS: atom_id res chain seq x y z
N MET A 1 -13.49 0.61 -9.73
CA MET A 1 -12.28 1.23 -9.17
C MET A 1 -11.36 1.51 -10.34
N GLU A 2 -10.85 2.72 -10.43
CA GLU A 2 -9.92 3.15 -11.48
C GLU A 2 -8.57 3.44 -10.82
N SER A 3 -7.47 3.13 -11.51
CA SER A 3 -6.11 3.43 -11.05
C SER A 3 -5.45 4.42 -12.01
N ILE A 4 -4.85 5.48 -11.46
CA ILE A 4 -4.08 6.47 -12.23
C ILE A 4 -2.61 6.40 -11.81
N PRO A 5 -1.64 6.33 -12.74
CA PRO A 5 -0.22 6.39 -12.39
C PRO A 5 0.14 7.64 -11.61
N LEU A 6 1.05 7.53 -10.62
CA LEU A 6 1.50 8.67 -9.83
C LEU A 6 1.99 9.84 -10.69
N ALA A 7 2.67 9.56 -11.81
CA ALA A 7 3.21 10.56 -12.71
C ALA A 7 2.13 11.36 -13.47
N GLU A 8 0.91 10.82 -13.59
CA GLU A 8 -0.20 11.41 -14.34
C GLU A 8 -1.22 12.12 -13.43
N GLY A 9 -1.19 11.83 -12.13
CA GLY A 9 -2.12 12.41 -11.16
C GLY A 9 -1.61 13.67 -10.44
N ASP A 10 -2.46 14.21 -9.56
CA ASP A 10 -2.13 15.32 -8.67
C ASP A 10 -2.21 14.87 -7.21
N LEU A 11 -1.10 15.00 -6.47
CA LEU A 11 -1.02 14.66 -5.05
C LEU A 11 -2.05 15.43 -4.19
N ARG A 12 -2.56 16.57 -4.67
CA ARG A 12 -3.66 17.29 -3.99
C ARG A 12 -4.96 16.49 -3.90
N TRP A 13 -5.15 15.47 -4.72
CA TRP A 13 -6.32 14.60 -4.66
C TRP A 13 -6.35 13.77 -3.38
N THR A 14 -5.18 13.39 -2.86
CA THR A 14 -5.02 12.61 -1.64
C THR A 14 -4.67 13.49 -0.44
N PHE A 15 -3.76 14.46 -0.62
CA PHE A 15 -3.20 15.27 0.48
C PHE A 15 -3.90 16.64 0.67
N GLY A 16 -4.84 17.00 -0.19
CA GLY A 16 -5.57 18.26 -0.12
C GLY A 16 -4.87 19.43 -0.82
N GLN A 17 -5.56 20.58 -0.90
CA GLN A 17 -5.16 21.73 -1.74
C GLN A 17 -4.15 22.67 -1.07
N SER A 18 -4.04 22.67 0.26
CA SER A 18 -3.29 23.67 1.04
C SER A 18 -1.86 23.27 1.40
N VAL A 19 -1.32 22.23 0.78
CA VAL A 19 -0.04 21.60 1.17
C VAL A 19 1.16 22.10 0.36
N ASP A 20 2.35 22.06 0.97
CA ASP A 20 3.60 22.19 0.22
C ASP A 20 3.88 20.89 -0.55
N LEU A 21 3.49 20.88 -1.81
CA LEU A 21 3.65 19.73 -2.68
C LEU A 21 5.10 19.40 -3.01
N GLY A 22 6.04 20.34 -2.90
CA GLY A 22 7.44 20.06 -3.19
C GLY A 22 8.00 18.98 -2.25
N ALA A 23 7.81 19.20 -0.95
CA ALA A 23 8.27 18.30 0.09
C ALA A 23 7.54 16.93 0.05
N ILE A 24 6.21 16.95 -0.08
CA ILE A 24 5.41 15.71 -0.16
C ILE A 24 5.78 14.90 -1.39
N ARG A 25 5.95 15.56 -2.55
CA ARG A 25 6.32 14.88 -3.79
C ARG A 25 7.64 14.15 -3.64
N GLU A 26 8.67 14.79 -3.12
CA GLU A 26 9.97 14.12 -2.93
C GLU A 26 9.84 12.86 -2.06
N ILE A 27 9.10 12.94 -0.95
CA ILE A 27 8.89 11.82 -0.04
C ILE A 27 8.12 10.68 -0.72
N VAL A 28 7.03 11.00 -1.43
CA VAL A 28 6.21 10.01 -2.13
C VAL A 28 6.99 9.31 -3.24
N PHE A 29 7.78 10.04 -4.03
CA PHE A 29 8.62 9.42 -5.07
C PHE A 29 9.71 8.53 -4.46
N ARG A 30 10.28 8.90 -3.31
CA ARG A 30 11.19 8.01 -2.58
C ARG A 30 10.52 6.73 -2.07
N ALA A 31 9.24 6.80 -1.70
CA ALA A 31 8.46 5.63 -1.30
C ALA A 31 8.22 4.71 -2.52
N GLN A 32 7.86 5.30 -3.67
CA GLN A 32 7.77 4.60 -4.95
C GLN A 32 9.10 3.89 -5.31
N ASP A 33 10.24 4.55 -5.13
CA ASP A 33 11.55 3.95 -5.40
C ASP A 33 11.84 2.73 -4.50
N GLN A 34 11.41 2.74 -3.23
CA GLN A 34 11.56 1.54 -2.37
C GLN A 34 10.72 0.38 -2.89
N LEU A 35 9.49 0.64 -3.33
CA LEU A 35 8.58 -0.36 -3.88
C LEU A 35 9.10 -0.92 -5.22
N GLY A 36 9.68 -0.06 -6.06
CA GLY A 36 10.35 -0.49 -7.30
C GLY A 36 11.51 -1.45 -7.02
N ARG A 37 12.35 -1.12 -6.03
CA ARG A 37 13.45 -2.00 -5.60
C ARG A 37 12.94 -3.32 -5.01
N LEU A 38 11.84 -3.29 -4.25
CA LEU A 38 11.21 -4.50 -3.72
C LEU A 38 10.71 -5.38 -4.87
N ALA A 39 10.03 -4.80 -5.86
CA ALA A 39 9.56 -5.50 -7.04
C ALA A 39 10.72 -6.15 -7.83
N GLU A 40 11.82 -5.41 -8.04
CA GLU A 40 13.03 -5.91 -8.69
C GLU A 40 13.63 -7.12 -7.95
N VAL A 41 13.76 -7.04 -6.61
CA VAL A 41 14.29 -8.15 -5.79
C VAL A 41 13.43 -9.40 -5.90
N LEU A 42 12.11 -9.22 -5.92
CA LEU A 42 11.16 -10.33 -5.95
C LEU A 42 10.88 -10.86 -7.36
N GLY A 43 11.38 -10.20 -8.41
CA GLY A 43 10.98 -10.50 -9.79
C GLY A 43 9.48 -10.29 -10.02
N ALA A 44 8.91 -9.28 -9.36
CA ALA A 44 7.49 -8.96 -9.31
C ALA A 44 7.18 -7.64 -10.04
N SER A 45 5.89 -7.33 -10.17
CA SER A 45 5.40 -6.03 -10.65
C SER A 45 4.86 -5.22 -9.48
N SER A 46 4.86 -3.89 -9.60
CA SER A 46 4.29 -3.00 -8.58
C SER A 46 3.13 -2.17 -9.14
N GLY A 47 1.95 -2.30 -8.55
CA GLY A 47 0.74 -1.60 -8.97
C GLY A 47 0.07 -2.26 -10.18
N TRP A 48 -1.18 -1.88 -10.44
CA TRP A 48 -1.89 -2.27 -11.68
C TRP A 48 -1.32 -1.55 -12.90
N VAL A 49 -0.75 -0.36 -12.69
CA VAL A 49 -0.08 0.40 -13.74
C VAL A 49 1.43 0.14 -13.82
N SER A 50 1.94 -0.89 -13.14
CA SER A 50 3.34 -1.35 -13.20
C SER A 50 4.39 -0.26 -12.92
N SER A 51 4.05 0.78 -12.14
CA SER A 51 4.91 1.93 -11.87
C SER A 51 5.14 2.22 -10.39
N GLY A 52 4.64 1.38 -9.48
CA GLY A 52 4.79 1.60 -8.05
C GLY A 52 3.50 2.07 -7.39
N LEU A 53 3.54 3.29 -6.83
CA LEU A 53 2.38 3.95 -6.24
C LEU A 53 1.44 4.44 -7.34
N GLU A 54 0.15 4.28 -7.10
CA GLU A 54 -0.94 4.69 -7.98
C GLU A 54 -2.09 5.29 -7.18
N PHE A 55 -2.83 6.20 -7.80
CA PHE A 55 -4.04 6.74 -7.21
C PHE A 55 -5.20 5.77 -7.41
N GLY A 56 -5.85 5.34 -6.33
CA GLY A 56 -7.09 4.59 -6.39
C GLY A 56 -8.30 5.50 -6.31
N ILE A 57 -9.13 5.49 -7.36
CA ILE A 57 -10.36 6.29 -7.38
C ILE A 57 -11.55 5.43 -6.97
N TYR A 58 -12.24 5.91 -5.94
CA TYR A 58 -13.45 5.31 -5.40
C TYR A 58 -14.63 6.28 -5.53
N PRO A 59 -15.32 6.35 -6.69
CA PRO A 59 -16.33 7.37 -6.94
C PRO A 59 -17.50 7.34 -5.94
N ALA A 60 -17.88 6.15 -5.48
CA ALA A 60 -18.96 5.97 -4.52
C ALA A 60 -18.63 6.51 -3.12
N MET A 61 -17.35 6.62 -2.78
CA MET A 61 -16.87 7.11 -1.48
C MET A 61 -16.23 8.50 -1.59
N THR A 62 -16.15 9.06 -2.80
CA THR A 62 -15.45 10.32 -3.10
C THR A 62 -14.01 10.37 -2.56
N ILE A 63 -13.38 9.19 -2.43
CA ILE A 63 -12.01 9.03 -1.93
C ILE A 63 -11.06 8.81 -3.10
N ILE A 64 -9.92 9.48 -3.04
CA ILE A 64 -8.75 9.22 -3.88
C ILE A 64 -7.57 8.92 -2.96
N ASP A 65 -7.25 7.64 -2.81
CA ASP A 65 -6.10 7.17 -2.03
C ASP A 65 -4.83 7.16 -2.89
N LEU A 66 -3.69 6.94 -2.25
CA LEU A 66 -2.45 6.59 -2.94
C LEU A 66 -1.95 5.27 -2.37
N ARG A 67 -1.70 4.28 -3.23
CA ARG A 67 -1.41 2.91 -2.80
C ARG A 67 -0.50 2.18 -3.75
N ALA A 68 0.09 1.09 -3.28
CA ALA A 68 0.84 0.16 -4.10
C ALA A 68 0.64 -1.28 -3.61
N TRP A 69 0.80 -2.20 -4.54
CA TRP A 69 0.86 -3.64 -4.32
C TRP A 69 2.04 -4.17 -5.13
N VAL A 70 3.03 -4.74 -4.46
CA VAL A 70 4.08 -5.50 -5.13
C VAL A 70 3.68 -6.97 -5.10
N GLU A 71 3.35 -7.51 -6.26
CA GLU A 71 2.88 -8.88 -6.43
C GLU A 71 3.51 -9.51 -7.67
N SER A 72 3.81 -10.80 -7.59
CA SER A 72 4.28 -11.59 -8.73
C SER A 72 3.10 -12.18 -9.50
N ASP A 73 3.28 -12.41 -10.81
CA ASP A 73 2.32 -13.20 -11.61
C ASP A 73 2.13 -14.62 -11.05
N ASN A 74 3.08 -15.11 -10.26
CA ASN A 74 2.89 -16.32 -9.47
C ASN A 74 2.10 -15.98 -8.18
N LEU A 75 0.80 -16.27 -8.22
CA LEU A 75 -0.14 -16.04 -7.12
C LEU A 75 0.18 -16.81 -5.82
N ASP A 76 1.11 -17.78 -5.86
CA ASP A 76 1.60 -18.47 -4.65
C ASP A 76 2.50 -17.57 -3.79
N LEU A 77 3.01 -16.48 -4.36
CA LEU A 77 3.89 -15.53 -3.71
C LEU A 77 3.08 -14.46 -2.96
N PRO A 78 3.63 -13.87 -1.88
CA PRO A 78 2.96 -12.83 -1.12
C PRO A 78 2.84 -11.54 -1.94
N ALA A 79 1.77 -10.81 -1.68
CA ALA A 79 1.62 -9.42 -2.03
C ALA A 79 2.13 -8.53 -0.89
N PHE A 80 2.81 -7.45 -1.24
CA PHE A 80 3.27 -6.43 -0.30
C PHE A 80 2.49 -5.15 -0.58
N CYS A 81 1.65 -4.74 0.37
CA CYS A 81 0.70 -3.65 0.20
C CYS A 81 1.07 -2.47 1.07
N VAL A 82 0.90 -1.26 0.54
CA VAL A 82 0.99 -0.02 1.32
C VAL A 82 0.02 1.01 0.76
N GLY A 83 -0.63 1.75 1.63
CA GLY A 83 -1.62 2.75 1.27
C GLY A 83 -1.55 3.99 2.15
N VAL A 84 -2.01 5.11 1.59
CA VAL A 84 -2.45 6.28 2.34
C VAL A 84 -3.82 6.70 1.87
N THR A 85 -4.79 6.67 2.79
CA THR A 85 -6.19 6.97 2.52
C THR A 85 -6.60 8.23 3.27
N PRO A 86 -7.09 9.28 2.59
CA PRO A 86 -7.65 10.45 3.26
C PRO A 86 -8.96 10.07 3.94
N GLN A 87 -9.12 10.53 5.18
CA GLN A 87 -10.33 10.43 5.99
C GLN A 87 -10.90 11.83 6.18
N GLU A 88 -12.19 11.97 5.92
CA GLU A 88 -12.94 13.17 6.29
C GLU A 88 -13.62 12.95 7.64
N SER A 89 -13.19 13.70 8.65
CA SER A 89 -13.92 13.81 9.92
C SER A 89 -14.51 15.21 10.05
N PRO A 90 -15.85 15.35 10.14
CA PRO A 90 -16.50 16.64 10.36
C PRO A 90 -16.01 17.36 11.62
N ASP A 91 -15.62 16.58 12.65
CA ASP A 91 -15.31 17.09 13.98
C ASP A 91 -13.81 17.26 14.22
N ASP A 92 -12.96 16.45 13.57
CA ASP A 92 -11.52 16.41 13.83
C ASP A 92 -10.65 17.02 12.71
N GLY A 93 -11.26 17.40 11.58
CA GLY A 93 -10.54 17.86 10.40
C GLY A 93 -10.01 16.71 9.52
N PRO A 94 -9.20 17.02 8.49
CA PRO A 94 -8.69 16.02 7.57
C PRO A 94 -7.65 15.12 8.26
N ARG A 95 -7.75 13.82 8.02
CA ARG A 95 -6.82 12.81 8.50
C ARG A 95 -6.35 11.92 7.36
N TRP A 96 -5.23 11.25 7.56
CA TRP A 96 -4.69 10.28 6.60
C TRP A 96 -4.35 8.99 7.33
N ASP A 97 -5.02 7.92 6.96
CA ASP A 97 -4.68 6.58 7.44
C ASP A 97 -3.58 6.02 6.55
N VAL A 98 -2.50 5.54 7.16
CA VAL A 98 -1.46 4.78 6.47
C VAL A 98 -1.55 3.33 6.93
N ASP A 99 -1.76 2.44 5.97
CA ASP A 99 -1.82 0.99 6.13
C ASP A 99 -0.65 0.34 5.37
N CYS A 100 -0.22 -0.81 5.88
CA CYS A 100 0.88 -1.57 5.30
C CYS A 100 0.85 -3.01 5.77
N ASP A 101 0.80 -3.94 4.82
CA ASP A 101 0.76 -5.36 5.11
C ASP A 101 1.56 -6.20 4.09
N ILE A 102 1.83 -7.43 4.51
CA ILE A 102 2.28 -8.52 3.67
C ILE A 102 1.17 -9.56 3.72
N ALA A 103 0.64 -9.92 2.56
CA ALA A 103 -0.51 -10.81 2.46
C ALA A 103 -0.25 -11.98 1.52
N VAL A 104 -0.91 -13.11 1.74
CA VAL A 104 -0.84 -14.31 0.89
C VAL A 104 -2.23 -14.76 0.46
N ARG A 105 -2.36 -15.36 -0.73
CA ARG A 105 -3.65 -15.82 -1.27
C ARG A 105 -4.23 -17.01 -0.46
N CYS A 106 -5.51 -17.00 -0.06
CA CYS A 106 -6.13 -18.21 0.50
C CYS A 106 -6.31 -19.27 -0.62
N TYR A 107 -5.87 -20.50 -0.36
CA TYR A 107 -6.10 -21.66 -1.24
C TYR A 107 -7.15 -22.63 -0.73
N ALA A 108 -7.95 -22.23 0.26
CA ALA A 108 -9.06 -23.03 0.70
C ALA A 108 -10.09 -23.19 -0.44
N GLN A 109 -10.90 -24.25 -0.36
CA GLN A 109 -11.98 -24.49 -1.33
C GLN A 109 -12.90 -23.28 -1.48
N TRP A 110 -13.06 -22.49 -0.41
CA TRP A 110 -13.70 -21.18 -0.42
C TRP A 110 -12.63 -20.11 -0.30
N ASP A 111 -12.15 -19.62 -1.44
CA ASP A 111 -11.18 -18.54 -1.54
C ASP A 111 -11.79 -17.25 -0.98
N CYS A 112 -11.29 -16.80 0.18
CA CYS A 112 -11.69 -15.55 0.82
C CYS A 112 -10.86 -14.34 0.32
N GLY A 113 -9.96 -14.53 -0.64
CA GLY A 113 -9.03 -13.52 -1.12
C GLY A 113 -7.65 -13.64 -0.46
N MET A 114 -7.19 -12.56 0.16
CA MET A 114 -5.85 -12.45 0.74
C MET A 114 -5.91 -12.51 2.27
N HIS A 115 -4.92 -13.15 2.89
CA HIS A 115 -4.70 -13.13 4.34
C HIS A 115 -3.45 -12.32 4.67
N ALA A 116 -3.59 -11.28 5.50
CA ALA A 116 -2.43 -10.60 6.08
C ALA A 116 -1.66 -11.57 6.98
N VAL A 117 -0.36 -11.72 6.74
CA VAL A 117 0.55 -12.57 7.54
C VAL A 117 1.51 -11.76 8.41
N GLU A 118 1.71 -10.49 8.05
CA GLU A 118 2.43 -9.51 8.85
C GLU A 118 1.92 -8.11 8.48
N GLU A 119 1.72 -7.23 9.45
CA GLU A 119 1.20 -5.89 9.23
C GLU A 119 1.87 -4.87 10.15
N LEU A 120 2.01 -3.64 9.66
CA LEU A 120 2.16 -2.50 10.54
C LEU A 120 0.75 -2.05 10.94
N PRO A 121 0.46 -1.83 12.24
CA PRO A 121 -0.84 -1.33 12.65
C PRO A 121 -1.16 -0.03 11.91
N THR A 122 -2.37 0.06 11.34
CA THR A 122 -2.85 1.28 10.69
C THR A 122 -2.75 2.46 11.66
N ARG A 123 -2.20 3.57 11.17
CA ARG A 123 -2.09 4.80 11.95
C ARG A 123 -2.68 5.96 11.19
N SER A 124 -3.44 6.78 11.92
CA SER A 124 -3.97 8.04 11.43
C SER A 124 -3.01 9.17 11.73
N TYR A 125 -2.84 10.08 10.77
CA TYR A 125 -2.02 11.26 10.88
C TYR A 125 -2.86 12.51 10.61
N ASP A 126 -2.64 13.56 11.39
CA ASP A 126 -3.36 14.84 11.26
C ASP A 126 -2.62 15.84 10.32
N SER A 127 -1.54 15.40 9.65
CA SER A 127 -0.83 16.23 8.67
C SER A 127 -0.40 15.43 7.44
N PRO A 128 -0.53 16.02 6.24
CA PRO A 128 -0.08 15.46 4.98
C PRO A 128 1.40 15.05 4.97
N GLU A 129 2.27 15.90 5.54
CA GLU A 129 3.71 15.68 5.56
C GLU A 129 4.07 14.47 6.44
N THR A 130 3.42 14.33 7.59
CA THR A 130 3.65 13.18 8.48
C THR A 130 3.07 11.91 7.88
N ALA A 131 1.92 11.98 7.20
CA ALA A 131 1.34 10.86 6.48
C ALA A 131 2.26 10.39 5.34
N ALA A 132 2.81 11.32 4.53
CA ALA A 132 3.76 10.99 3.49
C ALA A 132 5.05 10.38 4.05
N ALA A 133 5.57 10.91 5.16
CA ALA A 133 6.74 10.35 5.84
C ALA A 133 6.46 8.93 6.37
N ALA A 134 5.27 8.69 6.89
CA ALA A 134 4.83 7.36 7.33
C ALA A 134 4.69 6.39 6.16
N LEU A 135 4.17 6.85 5.01
CA LEU A 135 4.11 6.06 3.77
C LEU A 135 5.51 5.61 3.33
N LEU A 136 6.50 6.53 3.34
CA LEU A 136 7.89 6.19 3.02
C LEU A 136 8.49 5.20 4.03
N ALA A 137 8.21 5.37 5.32
CA ALA A 137 8.68 4.44 6.35
C ALA A 137 8.07 3.03 6.16
N ALA A 138 6.78 2.95 5.84
CA ALA A 138 6.09 1.71 5.52
C ALA A 138 6.67 1.02 4.27
N ALA A 139 6.90 1.77 3.18
CA ALA A 139 7.52 1.23 1.97
C ALA A 139 8.96 0.73 2.22
N THR A 140 9.70 1.42 3.09
CA THR A 140 11.05 0.99 3.52
C THR A 140 10.98 -0.30 4.33
N TRP A 141 10.02 -0.39 5.27
CA TRP A 141 9.78 -1.61 6.03
C TRP A 141 9.44 -2.79 5.12
N LEU A 142 8.57 -2.61 4.11
CA LEU A 142 8.27 -3.68 3.15
C LEU A 142 9.52 -4.14 2.40
N LEU A 143 10.39 -3.23 1.95
CA LEU A 143 11.64 -3.57 1.30
C LEU A 143 12.56 -4.39 2.23
N GLU A 144 12.71 -3.94 3.48
CA GLU A 144 13.51 -4.64 4.48
C GLU A 144 12.95 -6.04 4.77
N ARG A 145 11.64 -6.18 4.96
CA ARG A 145 11.00 -7.48 5.22
C ARG A 145 11.10 -8.39 4.00
N GLY A 146 10.74 -7.90 2.82
CA GLY A 146 10.77 -8.67 1.58
C GLY A 146 12.16 -9.15 1.16
N THR A 147 13.22 -8.49 1.63
CA THR A 147 14.62 -8.89 1.37
C THR A 147 15.24 -9.74 2.50
N ALA A 148 14.64 -9.77 3.68
CA ALA A 148 15.19 -10.47 4.84
C ALA A 148 14.93 -11.99 4.84
N GLU A 149 13.86 -12.45 4.18
CA GLU A 149 13.42 -13.84 4.23
C GLU A 149 13.04 -14.37 2.83
N PRO A 150 13.25 -15.67 2.55
CA PRO A 150 12.82 -16.25 1.28
C PRO A 150 11.30 -16.26 1.15
N VAL A 151 10.81 -16.19 -0.08
CA VAL A 151 9.38 -16.00 -0.36
C VAL A 151 8.48 -17.07 0.27
N ASP A 152 8.91 -18.34 0.26
CA ASP A 152 8.16 -19.46 0.86
C ASP A 152 7.93 -19.32 2.37
N SER A 153 8.70 -18.45 3.05
CA SER A 153 8.53 -18.21 4.49
C SER A 153 7.20 -17.54 4.81
N TRP A 154 6.75 -16.62 3.94
CA TRP A 154 5.48 -15.91 4.09
C TRP A 154 4.30 -16.86 3.97
N ARG A 155 4.35 -17.77 2.99
CA ARG A 155 3.32 -18.78 2.76
C ARG A 155 3.08 -19.68 3.97
N ARG A 156 4.14 -20.06 4.69
CA ARG A 156 4.02 -20.92 5.89
C ARG A 156 3.33 -20.24 7.07
N ARG A 157 3.13 -18.92 7.00
CA ARG A 157 2.44 -18.13 8.02
C ARG A 157 0.98 -17.88 7.69
N ASP A 158 0.50 -18.39 6.55
CA ASP A 158 -0.91 -18.34 6.19
C ASP A 158 -1.75 -18.88 7.36
N PRO A 159 -2.61 -18.06 7.99
CA PRO A 159 -3.44 -18.50 9.11
C PRO A 159 -4.45 -19.58 8.68
N GLY A 160 -4.60 -19.78 7.37
CA GLY A 160 -5.62 -20.61 6.77
C GLY A 160 -6.98 -19.91 6.85
N CYS A 161 -7.89 -20.33 5.99
CA CYS A 161 -9.28 -19.95 6.14
C CYS A 161 -9.78 -20.72 7.37
N ALA A 162 -9.87 -20.07 8.54
CA ALA A 162 -10.54 -20.66 9.69
C ALA A 162 -11.94 -21.00 9.22
N SER A 163 -12.24 -22.29 9.07
CA SER A 163 -13.58 -22.76 8.76
C SER A 163 -14.47 -22.24 9.87
N ALA A 164 -15.18 -21.14 9.59
CA ALA A 164 -16.24 -20.67 10.47
C ALA A 164 -17.20 -21.86 10.65
N PRO A 165 -17.51 -22.25 11.89
CA PRO A 165 -18.46 -23.33 12.14
C PRO A 165 -19.84 -23.01 11.56
#